data_AF-A0A7V6YU07-F1
#
_entry.id   AF-A0A7V6YU07-F1
#
_cell.length_a   1.000
_cell.length_b   1.000
_cell.length_c   1.000
_cell.angle_alpha   90.00
_cell.angle_beta   90.00
_cell.angle_gamma   90.00
#
_symmetry.space_group_name_H-M   'P 1'
#
loop_
_entity.id
_entity.type
_entity.pdbx_description
1 polymer ?
#
loop_
_entity_poly.entity_id
_entity_poly.type
_entity_poly.pdbx_seq_one_letter_code
_entity_poly.pdbx_strand_id
1 'polypeptide(L)'
;MRNYLIYLLKEDVAYEYFGKEILIFNLFHEKLQEHNPARLQLLINQIHYITKPISVIEINRFIEKNLAVETVYKGETTQFIYKPTTCKNYSFARLEIYDRFIKLSSQGSYDAETHFFEVLRKYHTCFLAMDFANSHFGWLNPIKQERYM
;
A
#
# COMPACT_ATOMS: atom_id res chain seq x y z
N MET A 1 15.09 4.84 5.55
CA MET A 1 13.99 5.31 4.68
C MET A 1 13.20 4.07 4.31
N ARG A 2 11.92 4.01 4.66
CA ARG A 2 11.09 2.81 4.46
C ARG A 2 10.15 3.09 3.30
N ASN A 3 9.95 2.11 2.45
CA ASN A 3 9.11 2.24 1.26
C ASN A 3 8.15 1.07 1.24
N TYR A 4 6.88 1.35 1.52
CA TYR A 4 5.81 0.37 1.45
C TYR A 4 5.05 0.55 0.15
N LEU A 5 4.92 -0.54 -0.60
CA LEU A 5 4.01 -0.65 -1.73
C LEU A 5 2.74 -1.34 -1.23
N ILE A 6 1.63 -0.64 -1.33
CA ILE A 6 0.34 -1.05 -0.81
C ILE A 6 -0.56 -1.37 -2.00
N TYR A 7 -1.03 -2.61 -2.07
CA TYR A 7 -1.90 -3.09 -3.12
C TYR A 7 -3.27 -3.46 -2.55
N LEU A 8 -4.32 -3.17 -3.31
CA LEU A 8 -5.66 -3.63 -3.00
C LEU A 8 -5.87 -5.01 -3.63
N LEU A 9 -6.02 -6.04 -2.81
CA LEU A 9 -6.33 -7.38 -3.32
C LEU A 9 -7.84 -7.58 -3.44
N LYS A 10 -8.23 -8.47 -4.35
CA LYS A 10 -9.60 -8.98 -4.38
C LYS A 10 -9.90 -9.69 -3.06
N GLU A 11 -11.12 -9.52 -2.57
CA GLU A 11 -11.56 -10.12 -1.30
C GLU A 11 -11.39 -11.64 -1.32
N ASP A 12 -11.81 -12.31 -2.40
CA ASP A 12 -11.67 -13.77 -2.56
C ASP A 12 -10.21 -14.23 -2.38
N VAL A 13 -9.28 -13.49 -2.99
CA VAL A 13 -7.84 -13.76 -2.88
C VAL A 13 -7.34 -13.43 -1.48
N ALA A 14 -7.77 -12.31 -0.90
CA ALA A 14 -7.37 -11.91 0.44
C ALA A 14 -7.79 -12.95 1.50
N TYR A 15 -8.99 -13.52 1.37
CA TYR A 15 -9.47 -14.60 2.24
C TYR A 15 -8.72 -15.92 2.02
N GLU A 16 -8.52 -16.33 0.76
CA GLU A 16 -7.85 -17.60 0.43
C GLU A 16 -6.35 -17.59 0.79
N TYR A 17 -5.70 -16.43 0.63
CA TYR A 17 -4.28 -16.24 0.92
C TYR A 17 -4.01 -15.63 2.28
N PHE A 18 -5.03 -15.52 3.15
CA PHE A 18 -4.82 -15.14 4.53
C PHE A 18 -3.94 -16.18 5.24
N GLY A 19 -2.80 -15.75 5.79
CA GLY A 19 -1.77 -16.65 6.33
C GLY A 19 -0.79 -17.24 5.30
N LYS A 20 -1.02 -17.01 3.99
CA LYS A 20 -0.11 -17.39 2.89
C LYS A 20 0.38 -16.16 2.10
N GLU A 21 0.41 -15.01 2.75
CA GLU A 21 0.86 -13.74 2.19
C GLU A 21 2.31 -13.76 1.67
N ILE A 22 3.15 -14.68 2.18
CA ILE A 22 4.49 -14.94 1.64
C ILE A 22 4.46 -15.34 0.16
N LEU A 23 3.43 -16.07 -0.30
CA LEU A 23 3.30 -16.46 -1.71
C LEU A 23 3.03 -15.24 -2.60
N ILE A 24 2.18 -14.33 -2.12
CA ILE A 24 1.90 -13.08 -2.81
C ILE A 24 3.18 -12.24 -2.82
N PHE A 25 3.84 -12.06 -1.68
CA PHE A 25 5.11 -11.35 -1.60
C PHE A 25 6.15 -11.89 -2.59
N ASN A 26 6.30 -13.22 -2.67
CA ASN A 26 7.21 -13.87 -3.61
C ASN A 26 6.83 -13.58 -5.08
N LEU A 27 5.54 -13.57 -5.43
CA LEU A 27 5.09 -13.21 -6.77
C LEU A 27 5.49 -11.78 -7.15
N PHE A 28 5.30 -10.82 -6.23
CA PHE A 28 5.70 -9.44 -6.46
C PHE A 28 7.23 -9.29 -6.49
N HIS A 29 7.95 -10.03 -5.65
CA HIS A 29 9.41 -10.03 -5.63
C HIS A 29 9.99 -10.64 -6.92
N GLU A 30 9.43 -11.73 -7.43
CA GLU A 30 9.83 -12.35 -8.70
C GLU A 30 9.65 -11.36 -9.86
N LYS A 31 8.53 -10.63 -9.90
CA LYS A 31 8.31 -9.57 -10.90
C LYS A 31 9.43 -8.52 -10.91
N LEU A 32 9.99 -8.16 -9.75
CA LEU A 32 11.04 -7.15 -9.66
C LEU A 32 12.41 -7.65 -10.15
N GLN A 33 12.65 -8.96 -10.09
CA GLN A 33 13.90 -9.61 -10.50
C GLN A 33 13.84 -10.19 -11.92
N GLU A 34 12.65 -10.27 -12.52
CA GLU A 34 12.45 -10.88 -13.83
C GLU A 34 12.96 -9.97 -14.96
N HIS A 35 13.84 -10.51 -15.79
CA HIS A 35 14.41 -9.82 -16.95
C HIS A 35 13.82 -10.30 -18.28
N ASN A 36 13.15 -11.46 -18.30
CA ASN A 36 12.51 -11.99 -19.49
C ASN A 36 11.15 -11.29 -19.73
N PRO A 37 10.95 -10.61 -20.87
CA PRO A 37 9.74 -9.84 -21.13
C PRO A 37 8.47 -10.67 -21.19
N ALA A 38 8.52 -11.90 -21.70
CA ALA A 38 7.35 -12.77 -21.80
C ALA A 38 6.89 -13.25 -20.41
N ARG A 39 7.86 -13.62 -19.55
CA ARG A 39 7.57 -14.03 -18.18
C ARG A 39 7.13 -12.84 -17.32
N LEU A 40 7.75 -11.69 -17.49
CA LEU A 40 7.35 -10.44 -16.85
C LEU A 40 5.89 -10.08 -17.17
N GLN A 41 5.48 -10.19 -18.43
CA GLN A 41 4.09 -9.93 -18.84
C GLN A 41 3.11 -10.89 -18.18
N LEU A 42 3.46 -12.18 -18.06
CA LEU A 42 2.66 -13.16 -17.37
C LEU A 42 2.50 -12.83 -15.87
N LEU A 43 3.59 -12.46 -15.19
CA LEU A 43 3.56 -12.02 -13.78
C LEU A 43 2.71 -10.76 -13.59
N ILE A 44 2.80 -9.79 -14.51
CA ILE A 44 1.95 -8.58 -14.50
C ILE A 44 0.48 -8.96 -14.63
N ASN A 45 0.14 -9.89 -15.52
CA ASN A 45 -1.23 -10.36 -15.71
C ASN A 45 -1.75 -11.08 -14.46
N GLN A 46 -0.93 -11.92 -13.82
CA GLN A 46 -1.29 -12.58 -12.56
C GLN A 46 -1.54 -11.57 -11.44
N ILE A 47 -0.63 -10.60 -11.27
CA ILE A 47 -0.79 -9.52 -10.29
C ILE A 47 -2.07 -8.72 -10.59
N HIS A 48 -2.34 -8.41 -11.85
CA HIS A 48 -3.56 -7.71 -12.23
C HIS A 48 -4.82 -8.54 -11.94
N TYR A 49 -4.75 -9.85 -12.12
CA TYR A 49 -5.87 -10.74 -11.85
C TYR A 49 -6.21 -10.80 -10.36
N ILE A 50 -5.21 -10.77 -9.47
CA ILE A 50 -5.43 -10.85 -8.02
C ILE A 50 -5.68 -9.48 -7.36
N THR A 51 -5.29 -8.38 -8.01
CA THR A 51 -5.47 -7.01 -7.49
C THR A 51 -6.74 -6.36 -8.04
N LYS A 52 -7.30 -5.42 -7.27
CA LYS A 52 -8.37 -4.52 -7.72
C LYS A 52 -7.77 -3.15 -8.05
N PRO A 53 -8.30 -2.44 -9.07
CA PRO A 53 -7.95 -1.05 -9.29
C PRO A 53 -8.40 -0.20 -8.10
N ILE A 54 -7.65 0.87 -7.84
CA ILE A 54 -7.89 1.82 -6.76
C ILE A 54 -8.41 3.10 -7.41
N SER A 55 -9.58 3.55 -6.98
CA SER A 55 -10.14 4.81 -7.42
C SER A 55 -9.35 5.97 -6.82
N VAL A 56 -8.39 6.50 -7.60
CA VAL A 56 -7.47 7.59 -7.19
C VAL A 56 -8.26 8.80 -6.68
N ILE A 57 -9.38 9.13 -7.32
CA ILE A 57 -10.22 10.27 -6.95
C ILE A 57 -10.87 10.05 -5.57
N GLU A 58 -11.42 8.86 -5.33
CA GLU A 58 -12.10 8.56 -4.07
C GLU A 58 -11.13 8.48 -2.91
N ILE A 59 -9.99 7.82 -3.08
CA ILE A 59 -8.98 7.70 -2.03
C ILE A 59 -8.33 9.05 -1.73
N ASN A 60 -8.09 9.89 -2.75
CA ASN A 60 -7.62 11.26 -2.55
C ASN A 60 -8.59 12.05 -1.67
N ARG A 61 -9.88 12.09 -2.05
CA ARG A 61 -10.91 12.77 -1.25
C ARG A 61 -11.02 12.19 0.16
N PHE A 62 -10.88 10.88 0.30
CA PHE A 62 -10.93 10.23 1.61
C PHE A 62 -9.74 10.65 2.49
N ILE A 63 -8.53 10.70 1.94
CA ILE A 63 -7.33 11.12 2.66
C ILE A 63 -7.41 12.60 3.03
N GLU A 64 -7.78 13.49 2.10
CA GLU A 64 -7.93 14.92 2.38
C GLU A 64 -8.99 15.19 3.46
N LYS A 65 -10.05 14.37 3.51
CA LYS A 65 -11.09 14.49 4.55
C LYS A 65 -10.64 13.97 5.92
N ASN A 66 -9.79 12.95 5.97
CA ASN A 66 -9.42 12.26 7.22
C ASN A 66 -8.06 12.67 7.79
N LEU A 67 -7.16 13.23 6.98
CA LEU A 67 -5.83 13.66 7.37
C LEU A 67 -5.59 15.11 6.94
N ALA A 68 -5.15 15.96 7.86
CA ALA A 68 -4.67 17.30 7.54
C ALA A 68 -3.23 17.21 7.00
N VAL A 69 -3.10 16.91 5.71
CA VAL A 69 -1.82 16.75 4.99
C VAL A 69 -1.65 17.80 3.91
N GLU A 70 -0.40 18.10 3.58
CA GLU A 70 -0.07 18.93 2.44
C GLU A 70 -0.24 18.09 1.16
N THR A 71 -1.27 18.38 0.36
CA THR A 71 -1.47 17.73 -0.95
C THR A 71 -0.66 18.45 -2.02
N VAL A 72 0.23 17.72 -2.68
CA VAL A 72 0.99 18.18 -3.84
C VAL A 72 0.51 17.41 -5.07
N TYR A 73 -0.06 18.12 -6.02
CA TYR A 73 -0.47 17.55 -7.30
C TYR A 73 0.74 17.54 -8.26
N LYS A 74 1.24 16.35 -8.63
CA LYS A 74 2.31 16.17 -9.62
C LYS A 74 1.75 15.48 -10.86
N GLY A 75 1.32 16.28 -11.83
CA GLY A 75 0.81 15.78 -13.11
C GLY A 75 -0.38 14.84 -12.92
N GLU A 76 -0.24 13.59 -13.39
CA GLU A 76 -1.27 12.54 -13.29
C GLU A 76 -1.31 11.82 -11.93
N THR A 77 -0.46 12.20 -10.97
CA THR A 77 -0.38 11.55 -9.64
C THR A 77 -0.57 12.55 -8.51
N THR A 78 -1.22 12.09 -7.45
CA THR A 78 -1.40 12.87 -6.22
C THR A 78 -0.41 12.41 -5.18
N GLN A 79 0.33 13.36 -4.61
CA GLN A 79 1.29 13.13 -3.54
C GLN A 79 0.81 13.82 -2.26
N PHE A 80 0.66 13.06 -1.18
CA PHE A 80 0.38 13.62 0.14
C PHE A 80 1.64 13.64 0.97
N ILE A 81 1.94 14.77 1.58
CA ILE A 81 3.13 14.93 2.42
C ILE A 81 2.66 15.26 3.84
N TYR A 82 3.02 14.39 4.78
CA TYR A 82 2.83 14.60 6.20
C TYR A 82 4.18 14.96 6.84
N LYS A 83 4.23 16.14 7.47
CA LYS A 83 5.39 16.64 8.22
C LYS A 83 4.92 16.96 9.64
N PRO A 84 5.13 16.09 10.65
CA PRO A 84 4.85 16.43 12.03
C PRO A 84 5.71 17.64 12.47
N THR A 85 5.05 18.67 13.00
CA THR A 85 5.68 19.93 13.45
C THR A 85 6.46 19.78 14.77
N THR A 86 6.48 18.59 15.38
CA THR A 86 7.11 18.38 16.69
C THR A 86 8.64 18.44 16.58
N CYS A 87 9.18 19.60 16.95
CA CYS A 87 10.59 19.95 17.02
C CYS A 87 11.46 18.85 17.67
N LYS A 88 12.16 18.04 16.86
CA LYS A 88 13.53 17.54 17.09
C LYS A 88 13.97 16.50 16.06
N ASN A 89 13.04 15.77 15.43
CA ASN A 89 13.36 14.80 14.38
C ASN A 89 12.60 15.15 13.10
N TYR A 90 13.34 15.35 12.00
CA TYR A 90 12.81 15.49 10.65
C TYR A 90 12.13 14.18 10.22
N SER A 91 10.93 13.93 10.73
CA SER A 91 10.11 12.83 10.31
C SER A 91 9.23 13.33 9.17
N PHE A 92 9.23 12.61 8.05
CA PHE A 92 8.34 12.90 6.93
C PHE A 92 7.75 11.60 6.42
N ALA A 93 6.48 11.63 6.02
CA ALA A 93 5.87 10.57 5.26
C ALA A 93 5.28 11.14 3.98
N ARG A 94 5.52 10.46 2.86
CA ARG A 94 5.02 10.79 1.54
C ARG A 94 4.18 9.62 1.04
N LEU A 95 2.94 9.89 0.69
CA LEU A 95 2.05 8.93 0.05
C LEU A 95 1.89 9.32 -1.42
N GLU A 96 2.19 8.42 -2.33
CA GLU A 96 1.96 8.59 -3.77
C GLU A 96 0.88 7.59 -4.19
N ILE A 97 -0.18 8.07 -4.84
CA ILE A 97 -1.31 7.23 -5.23
C ILE A 97 -1.29 7.00 -6.73
N TYR A 98 -1.35 5.73 -7.12
CA TYR A 98 -1.47 5.28 -8.50
C TYR A 98 -2.75 4.45 -8.65
N ASP A 99 -3.19 4.24 -9.90
CA ASP A 99 -4.39 3.47 -10.25
C ASP A 99 -4.39 2.03 -9.68
N ARG A 100 -3.22 1.43 -9.49
CA ARG A 100 -3.09 0.01 -9.09
C ARG A 100 -2.43 -0.22 -7.74
N PHE A 101 -1.73 0.79 -7.24
CA PHE A 101 -0.98 0.67 -5.99
C PHE A 101 -0.77 2.03 -5.37
N ILE A 102 -0.51 2.01 -4.08
CA ILE A 102 -0.18 3.20 -3.30
C ILE A 102 1.23 3.00 -2.78
N LYS A 103 2.06 4.02 -2.91
CA LYS A 103 3.44 3.98 -2.43
C LYS A 103 3.57 4.92 -1.25
N LEU A 104 3.89 4.36 -0.08
CA LEU A 104 4.16 5.11 1.13
C LEU A 104 5.67 5.12 1.38
N SER A 105 6.28 6.29 1.33
CA SER A 105 7.70 6.50 1.64
C SER A 105 7.81 7.27 2.94
N SER A 106 8.41 6.68 3.97
CA SER A 106 8.58 7.31 5.29
C SER A 106 10.07 7.45 5.65
N GLN A 107 10.40 8.53 6.34
CA GLN A 107 11.71 8.76 6.92
C GLN A 107 11.50 9.35 8.32
N GLY A 108 12.20 8.81 9.33
CA GLY A 108 12.08 9.26 10.72
C GLY A 108 11.18 8.35 11.57
N SER A 109 10.31 8.94 12.39
CA SER A 109 9.46 8.21 13.35
C SER A 109 8.38 7.36 12.68
N TYR A 110 8.02 6.25 13.35
CA TYR A 110 6.95 5.34 12.94
C TYR A 110 5.55 5.99 13.02
N ASP A 111 5.38 7.08 13.78
CA ASP A 111 4.10 7.78 13.89
C ASP A 111 3.55 8.26 12.54
N ALA A 112 4.41 8.79 11.67
CA ALA A 112 3.98 9.39 10.42
C ALA A 112 3.39 8.35 9.44
N GLU A 113 3.94 7.14 9.43
CA GLU A 113 3.42 6.03 8.61
C GLU A 113 2.15 5.41 9.22
N THR A 114 2.07 5.30 10.54
CA THR A 114 0.86 4.81 11.23
C THR A 114 -0.37 5.65 10.92
N HIS A 115 -0.24 6.98 10.80
CA HIS A 115 -1.38 7.85 10.43
C HIS A 115 -1.95 7.52 9.05
N PHE A 116 -1.07 7.28 8.05
CA PHE A 116 -1.52 6.87 6.72
C PHE A 116 -2.13 5.47 6.73
N PHE A 117 -1.52 4.53 7.45
CA PHE A 117 -2.04 3.18 7.57
C PHE A 117 -3.44 3.14 8.21
N GLU A 118 -3.69 3.95 9.25
CA GLU A 118 -5.00 4.04 9.88
C GLU A 118 -6.08 4.61 8.95
N VAL A 119 -5.74 5.57 8.09
CA VAL A 119 -6.69 6.07 7.07
C VAL A 119 -6.95 5.02 6.00
N LEU A 120 -5.91 4.38 5.47
CA LEU A 120 -6.06 3.32 4.47
C LEU A 120 -6.88 2.15 5.00
N ARG A 121 -6.67 1.80 6.27
CA ARG A 121 -7.41 0.76 6.99
C ARG A 121 -8.91 1.04 7.09
N LYS A 122 -9.30 2.32 7.24
CA LYS A 122 -10.71 2.75 7.24
C LYS A 122 -11.32 2.74 5.84
N TYR A 123 -10.51 2.86 4.79
CA TYR A 123 -10.99 2.82 3.41
C TYR A 123 -11.28 1.39 2.95
N HIS A 124 -10.33 0.45 3.16
CA HIS A 124 -10.55 -0.95 2.79
C HIS A 124 -9.74 -1.91 3.68
N THR A 125 -10.27 -3.11 3.94
CA THR A 125 -9.61 -4.13 4.79
C THR A 125 -8.59 -4.97 4.04
N CYS A 126 -8.82 -5.20 2.75
CA CYS A 126 -7.99 -6.05 1.87
C CYS A 126 -6.76 -5.34 1.28
N PHE A 127 -6.18 -4.37 1.99
CA PHE A 127 -4.92 -3.77 1.58
C PHE A 127 -3.75 -4.58 2.14
N LEU A 128 -2.82 -4.96 1.25
CA LEU A 128 -1.57 -5.61 1.57
C LEU A 128 -0.43 -4.60 1.40
N ALA A 129 0.30 -4.33 2.48
CA ALA A 129 1.50 -3.50 2.46
C ALA A 129 2.74 -4.39 2.35
N MET A 130 3.65 -4.06 1.42
CA MET A 130 4.88 -4.79 1.17
C MET A 130 6.06 -3.84 1.08
N ASP A 131 7.09 -4.09 1.89
CA ASP A 131 8.39 -3.46 1.85
C ASP A 131 9.40 -4.49 1.32
N PHE A 132 9.85 -4.29 0.10
CA PHE A 132 10.85 -5.16 -0.55
C PHE A 132 12.26 -4.95 0.00
N ALA A 133 12.58 -3.78 0.56
CA ALA A 133 13.90 -3.48 1.09
C ALA A 133 14.16 -4.19 2.42
N ASN A 134 13.14 -4.27 3.28
CA ASN A 134 13.21 -4.98 4.56
C ASN A 134 12.56 -6.37 4.52
N SER A 135 12.01 -6.79 3.37
CA SER A 135 11.21 -8.02 3.24
C SER A 135 10.08 -8.12 4.27
N HIS A 136 9.51 -6.96 4.63
CA HIS A 136 8.36 -6.89 5.53
C HIS A 136 7.09 -6.85 4.68
N PHE A 137 6.14 -7.70 5.00
CA PHE A 137 4.82 -7.68 4.37
C PHE A 137 3.77 -7.89 5.46
N GLY A 138 2.58 -7.34 5.22
CA GLY A 138 1.50 -7.46 6.19
C GLY A 138 0.21 -6.82 5.70
N TRP A 139 -0.90 -7.40 6.12
CA TRP A 139 -2.21 -6.80 5.92
C TRP A 139 -2.41 -5.58 6.82
N LEU A 140 -2.97 -4.52 6.25
CA LEU A 140 -3.27 -3.27 6.97
C LEU A 140 -4.35 -3.44 8.04
N ASN A 141 -5.20 -4.45 7.87
CA ASN A 141 -6.13 -4.89 8.88
C ASN A 141 -5.86 -6.38 9.09
N PRO A 142 -5.83 -6.89 10.34
CA PRO A 142 -6.08 -8.31 10.51
C PRO A 142 -7.44 -8.58 9.86
N ILE A 143 -7.45 -9.39 8.80
CA ILE A 143 -8.70 -9.93 8.28
C ILE A 143 -9.24 -10.76 9.44
N LYS A 144 -10.12 -10.17 10.26
CA LYS A 144 -10.83 -10.92 11.27
C LYS A 144 -11.57 -11.98 10.48
N GLN A 145 -11.15 -13.24 10.62
CA GLN A 145 -12.06 -14.35 10.45
C GLN A 145 -13.22 -14.03 11.40
N GLU A 146 -14.33 -13.53 10.88
CA GLU A 146 -15.60 -13.78 11.54
C GLU A 146 -15.73 -15.30 11.57
N ARG A 147 -15.30 -15.89 12.69
CA ARG A 147 -15.73 -17.22 13.08
C ARG A 147 -17.25 -17.12 13.15
N TYR A 148 -17.93 -17.52 12.08
CA TYR A 148 -19.32 -17.93 12.19
C TYR A 148 -19.31 -19.05 13.24
N MET A 149 -19.75 -18.73 14.46
CA MET A 149 -20.14 -19.68 15.49
C MET A 149 -21.62 -19.98 15.35
#